data_AF-A0A8D0MVI3-F1
#
_entry.id   AF-A0A8D0MVI3-F1
#
_cell.length_a   1.000
_cell.length_b   1.000
_cell.length_c   1.000
_cell.angle_alpha   90.00
_cell.angle_beta   90.00
_cell.angle_gamma   90.00
#
_symmetry.space_group_name_H-M   'P 1'
#
loop_
_entity.id
_entity.type
_entity.pdbx_description
1 polymer ?
#
loop_
_entity_poly.entity_id
_entity_poly.type
_entity_poly.pdbx_seq_one_letter_code
_entity_poly.pdbx_strand_id
1 'polypeptide(L)'
;MLCSGQEGFPKFLCFSFFFFFFFFFFFFFFFFFFFFLFFFFFFFFFFFFLFFFFFFFFFFFFLFFFFFLFFFFFFFFFFFFFFFFFFFFFFFFFFFFFFFFFFFFFFFFFFLFFFFFFLFFFFFFFLQTCLLSCSTCQVLVYKAPAAPHRKAALAAQLHQEPWQEGTAKGAKDMWRAYSDMREANYKNSDKYFHARGNYDAARRGPGGAWAAKVISDARENVQRVTDLFKHGDSGHGVKDSRADQAANAWGRSGKDPNHFRPRGLPDKY
;
A
#
# COMPACT_ATOMS: atom_id res chain seq x y z
N MET A 1 -23.71 72.65 118.65
CA MET A 1 -23.83 74.08 118.32
C MET A 1 -23.73 74.17 116.80
N LEU A 2 -24.88 74.44 116.16
CA LEU A 2 -25.11 75.03 114.81
C LEU A 2 -24.39 74.34 113.62
N CYS A 3 -25.07 73.68 112.69
CA CYS A 3 -26.21 74.16 111.92
C CYS A 3 -27.43 73.23 111.98
N SER A 4 -28.47 73.67 112.68
CA SER A 4 -29.86 73.31 112.40
C SER A 4 -30.48 74.43 111.56
N GLY A 5 -31.32 74.07 110.58
CA GLY A 5 -32.34 74.98 110.03
C GLY A 5 -32.08 75.51 108.63
N GLN A 6 -32.32 74.69 107.60
CA GLN A 6 -33.00 75.10 106.36
C GLN A 6 -33.68 73.88 105.73
N GLU A 7 -34.93 73.62 106.14
CA GLU A 7 -35.81 72.69 105.45
C GLU A 7 -36.36 73.39 104.19
N GLY A 8 -35.77 73.10 103.02
CA GLY A 8 -36.31 73.58 101.74
C GLY A 8 -35.41 73.39 100.53
N PHE A 9 -34.09 73.38 100.72
CA PHE A 9 -33.13 73.36 99.61
C PHE A 9 -32.55 72.00 99.16
N PRO A 10 -32.56 70.89 99.95
CA PRO A 10 -31.94 69.63 99.49
C PRO A 10 -32.85 68.78 98.58
N LYS A 11 -34.18 68.99 98.57
CA LYS A 11 -35.11 68.16 97.78
C LYS A 11 -35.18 68.58 96.30
N PHE A 12 -35.10 69.87 96.00
CA PHE A 12 -35.15 70.38 94.62
C PHE A 12 -33.87 70.06 93.84
N LEU A 13 -32.70 70.19 94.47
CA LEU A 13 -31.41 69.82 93.87
C LEU A 13 -31.32 68.30 93.63
N CYS A 14 -31.78 67.49 94.59
CA CYS A 14 -31.79 66.03 94.44
C CYS A 14 -32.78 65.55 93.36
N PHE A 15 -33.95 66.19 93.26
CA PHE A 15 -34.93 65.90 92.21
C PHE A 15 -34.42 66.30 90.81
N SER A 16 -33.79 67.48 90.68
CA SER A 16 -33.21 67.94 89.42
C SER A 16 -32.04 67.05 88.97
N PHE A 17 -31.19 66.62 89.90
CA PHE A 17 -30.10 65.68 89.62
C PHE A 17 -30.62 64.30 89.18
N PHE A 18 -31.63 63.77 89.88
CA PHE A 18 -32.27 62.50 89.51
C PHE A 18 -32.93 62.59 88.13
N PHE A 19 -33.65 63.68 87.84
CA PHE A 19 -34.28 63.90 86.55
C PHE A 19 -33.24 64.02 85.42
N PHE A 20 -32.14 64.74 85.65
CA PHE A 20 -31.03 64.83 84.69
C PHE A 20 -30.40 63.46 84.43
N PHE A 21 -30.11 62.69 85.48
CA PHE A 21 -29.53 61.35 85.34
C PHE A 21 -30.50 60.40 84.61
N PHE A 22 -31.79 60.45 84.93
CA PHE A 22 -32.82 59.68 84.24
C PHE A 22 -32.92 60.05 82.76
N PHE A 23 -32.95 61.35 82.45
CA PHE A 23 -32.98 61.83 81.06
C PHE A 23 -31.72 61.43 80.29
N PHE A 24 -30.54 61.58 80.89
CA PHE A 24 -29.28 61.15 80.30
C PHE A 24 -29.24 59.64 80.05
N PHE A 25 -29.67 58.84 81.03
CA PHE A 25 -29.76 57.39 80.87
C PHE A 25 -30.75 56.99 79.78
N PHE A 26 -31.93 57.63 79.73
CA PHE A 26 -32.92 57.40 78.69
C PHE A 26 -32.37 57.79 77.30
N PHE A 27 -31.71 58.93 77.18
CA PHE A 27 -31.08 59.37 75.94
C PHE A 27 -29.97 58.41 75.50
N PHE A 28 -29.11 57.96 76.42
CA PHE A 28 -28.06 56.99 76.13
C PHE A 28 -28.66 55.64 75.68
N PHE A 29 -29.69 55.15 76.38
CA PHE A 29 -30.40 53.93 75.99
C PHE A 29 -31.05 54.06 74.61
N PHE A 30 -31.71 55.18 74.35
CA PHE A 30 -32.30 55.49 73.04
C PHE A 30 -31.21 55.50 71.95
N PHE A 31 -30.12 56.25 72.16
CA PHE A 31 -29.00 56.28 71.20
C PHE A 31 -28.44 54.89 70.93
N PHE A 32 -28.19 54.09 71.98
CA PHE A 32 -27.71 52.72 71.85
C PHE A 32 -28.70 51.83 71.08
N PHE A 33 -30.00 51.98 71.34
CA PHE A 33 -31.05 51.26 70.62
C PHE A 33 -31.04 51.61 69.12
N PHE A 34 -30.96 52.90 68.75
CA PHE A 34 -30.88 53.30 67.34
C PHE A 34 -29.58 52.84 66.68
N PHE A 35 -28.46 52.90 67.41
CA PHE A 35 -27.18 52.38 66.93
C PHE A 35 -27.25 50.87 66.66
N PHE A 36 -27.84 50.10 67.58
CA PHE A 36 -28.06 48.67 67.39
C PHE A 36 -28.98 48.39 66.19
N LEU A 37 -30.10 49.12 66.08
CA LEU A 37 -31.04 48.97 64.97
C LEU A 37 -30.37 49.30 63.62
N PHE A 38 -29.55 50.35 63.58
CA PHE A 38 -28.76 50.70 62.40
C PHE A 38 -27.80 49.59 62.01
N PHE A 39 -27.02 49.07 62.96
CA PHE A 39 -26.09 47.99 62.68
C PHE A 39 -26.80 46.70 62.25
N PHE A 40 -27.93 46.38 62.89
CA PHE A 40 -28.77 45.25 62.49
C PHE A 40 -29.28 45.39 61.06
N PHE A 41 -29.82 46.55 60.69
CA PHE A 41 -30.29 46.82 59.33
C PHE A 41 -29.14 46.79 58.31
N PHE A 42 -27.99 47.38 58.65
CA PHE A 42 -26.80 47.34 57.82
C PHE A 42 -26.34 45.90 57.57
N PHE A 43 -26.25 45.09 58.62
CA PHE A 43 -25.88 43.68 58.51
C PHE A 43 -26.91 42.93 57.66
N PHE A 44 -28.20 43.08 57.94
CA PHE A 44 -29.27 42.47 57.15
C PHE A 44 -29.15 42.81 55.66
N PHE A 45 -28.98 44.09 55.32
CA PHE A 45 -28.80 44.54 53.94
C PHE A 45 -27.52 43.98 53.32
N PHE A 46 -26.42 43.91 54.07
CA PHE A 46 -25.18 43.31 53.61
C PHE A 46 -25.34 41.82 53.28
N PHE A 47 -25.99 41.04 54.14
CA PHE A 47 -26.25 39.62 53.85
C PHE A 47 -27.21 39.44 52.69
N PHE A 48 -28.24 40.28 52.59
CA PHE A 48 -29.15 40.28 51.45
C PHE A 48 -28.42 40.57 50.14
N PHE A 49 -27.54 41.57 50.13
CA PHE A 49 -26.71 41.89 48.97
C PHE A 49 -25.77 40.73 48.61
N LEU A 50 -25.08 40.14 49.60
CA LEU A 50 -24.19 39.00 49.38
C LEU A 50 -24.94 37.79 48.83
N PHE A 51 -26.14 37.51 49.35
CA PHE A 51 -27.03 36.47 48.85
C PHE A 51 -27.41 36.70 47.39
N PHE A 52 -27.85 37.92 47.05
CA PHE A 52 -28.21 38.26 45.68
C PHE A 52 -27.01 38.17 44.73
N PHE A 53 -25.84 38.64 45.17
CA PHE A 53 -24.60 38.55 44.40
C PHE A 53 -24.22 37.09 44.13
N PHE A 54 -24.25 36.23 45.16
CA PHE A 54 -23.97 34.81 45.00
C PHE A 54 -24.99 34.13 44.09
N PHE A 55 -26.27 34.43 44.24
CA PHE A 55 -27.33 33.91 43.38
C PHE A 55 -27.12 34.31 41.92
N PHE A 56 -26.82 35.59 41.66
CA PHE A 56 -26.53 36.09 40.32
C PHE A 56 -25.29 35.42 39.71
N PHE A 57 -24.22 35.27 40.48
CA PHE A 57 -23.02 34.57 40.05
C PHE A 57 -23.31 33.11 39.69
N PHE A 58 -24.04 32.39 40.55
CA PHE A 58 -24.45 31.01 40.30
C PHE A 58 -25.32 30.89 39.05
N PHE A 59 -26.27 31.81 38.87
CA PHE A 59 -27.12 31.85 37.68
C PHE A 59 -26.30 32.05 36.39
N PHE A 60 -25.37 33.00 36.39
CA PHE A 60 -24.49 33.24 35.25
C PHE A 60 -23.59 32.03 34.97
N PHE A 61 -23.02 31.41 36.01
CA PHE A 61 -22.24 30.18 35.88
C PHE A 61 -23.06 29.04 35.28
N PHE A 62 -24.30 28.85 35.73
CA PHE A 62 -25.20 27.85 35.18
C PHE A 62 -25.50 28.11 33.70
N LEU A 63 -25.79 29.36 33.32
CA LEU A 63 -26.04 29.73 31.93
C LEU A 63 -24.80 29.49 31.06
N PHE A 64 -23.62 29.88 31.55
CA PHE A 64 -22.35 29.63 30.87
C PHE A 64 -22.11 28.13 30.67
N PHE A 65 -22.32 27.33 31.71
CA PHE A 65 -22.17 25.87 31.64
C PHE A 65 -23.15 25.25 30.63
N PHE A 66 -24.41 25.66 30.65
CA PHE A 66 -25.41 25.20 29.69
C PHE A 66 -25.02 25.58 28.25
N PHE A 67 -24.58 26.83 28.03
CA PHE A 67 -24.10 27.27 26.72
C PHE A 67 -22.88 26.47 26.25
N PHE A 68 -21.94 26.19 27.15
CA PHE A 68 -20.79 25.35 26.86
C PHE A 68 -21.20 23.93 26.44
N LEU A 69 -22.12 23.30 27.19
CA LEU A 69 -22.64 21.97 26.83
C LEU A 69 -23.36 21.97 25.49
N PHE A 70 -24.16 23.00 25.22
CA PHE A 70 -24.84 23.17 23.93
C PHE A 70 -23.83 23.26 22.78
N PHE A 71 -22.81 24.10 22.92
CA PHE A 71 -21.75 24.24 21.92
C PHE A 71 -20.96 22.94 21.73
N PHE A 72 -20.61 22.27 22.82
CA PHE A 72 -19.92 20.98 22.78
C PHE A 72 -20.74 19.90 22.04
N PHE A 73 -22.04 19.82 22.35
CA PHE A 73 -22.95 18.92 21.66
C PHE A 73 -23.05 19.23 20.16
N PHE A 74 -23.21 20.51 19.80
CA PHE A 74 -23.26 20.93 18.41
C PHE A 74 -21.95 20.61 17.67
N PHE A 75 -20.80 20.86 18.30
CA PHE A 75 -19.49 20.51 17.74
C PHE A 75 -19.37 19.01 17.48
N PHE A 76 -19.75 18.18 18.45
CA PHE A 76 -19.72 16.72 18.28
C PHE A 76 -20.67 16.25 17.18
N PHE A 77 -21.87 16.80 17.11
CA PHE A 77 -22.84 16.51 16.05
C PHE A 77 -22.29 16.88 14.66
N PHE A 78 -21.71 18.08 14.52
CA PHE A 78 -21.08 18.52 13.29
C PHE A 78 -19.92 17.61 12.88
N PHE A 79 -19.06 17.26 13.83
CA PHE A 79 -17.95 16.34 13.59
C PHE A 79 -18.43 14.96 13.12
N PHE A 80 -19.45 14.41 13.77
CA PHE A 80 -20.06 13.14 13.38
C PHE A 80 -20.66 13.22 11.97
N PHE A 81 -21.40 14.29 11.66
CA PHE A 81 -21.98 14.49 10.34
C PHE A 81 -20.90 14.60 9.25
N PHE A 82 -19.81 15.35 9.52
CA PHE A 82 -18.68 15.45 8.62
C PHE A 82 -18.04 14.08 8.35
N PHE A 83 -17.79 13.30 9.42
CA PHE A 83 -17.21 11.96 9.28
C PHE A 83 -18.14 11.02 8.50
N PHE A 84 -19.44 11.06 8.76
CA PHE A 84 -20.44 10.29 8.02
C PHE A 84 -20.42 10.64 6.52
N PHE A 85 -20.41 11.94 6.18
CA PHE A 85 -20.35 12.38 4.80
C PHE A 85 -19.03 11.95 4.12
N PHE A 86 -17.91 12.08 4.82
CA PHE A 86 -16.61 11.61 4.33
C PHE A 86 -16.62 10.11 4.01
N PHE A 87 -17.13 9.28 4.93
CA PHE A 87 -17.23 7.84 4.71
C PHE A 87 -18.18 7.50 3.56
N PHE A 88 -19.32 8.18 3.47
CA PHE A 88 -20.27 8.02 2.36
C PHE A 88 -19.61 8.31 1.01
N PHE A 89 -18.90 9.44 0.90
CA PHE A 89 -18.20 9.80 -0.33
C PHE A 89 -17.09 8.79 -0.68
N PHE A 90 -16.31 8.35 0.32
CA PHE A 90 -15.29 7.33 0.13
C PHE A 90 -15.89 6.02 -0.39
N PHE A 91 -16.97 5.54 0.22
CA PHE A 91 -17.66 4.33 -0.22
C PHE A 91 -18.23 4.48 -1.64
N PHE A 92 -18.84 5.62 -1.95
CA PHE A 92 -19.35 5.92 -3.29
C PHE A 92 -18.24 5.89 -4.34
N PHE A 93 -17.10 6.52 -4.06
CA PHE A 93 -15.95 6.51 -4.96
C PHE A 93 -15.39 5.09 -5.15
N PHE A 94 -15.26 4.33 -4.07
CA PHE A 94 -14.81 2.94 -4.13
C PHE A 94 -15.75 2.07 -4.97
N PHE A 95 -17.07 2.19 -4.77
CA PHE A 95 -18.07 1.49 -5.57
C PHE A 95 -17.99 1.87 -7.05
N PHE A 96 -17.87 3.17 -7.35
CA PHE A 96 -17.71 3.65 -8.72
C PHE A 96 -16.44 3.09 -9.38
N PHE A 97 -15.31 3.11 -8.68
CA PHE A 97 -14.05 2.54 -9.17
C PHE A 97 -14.18 1.05 -9.45
N PHE A 98 -14.79 0.29 -8.53
CA PHE A 98 -15.03 -1.14 -8.71
C PHE A 98 -15.94 -1.41 -9.92
N PHE A 99 -17.03 -0.66 -10.06
CA PHE A 99 -17.93 -0.77 -11.20
C PHE A 99 -17.20 -0.46 -12.53
N PHE A 100 -16.40 0.61 -12.56
CA PHE A 100 -15.60 0.96 -13.74
C PHE A 100 -14.59 -0.14 -14.10
N PHE A 101 -13.87 -0.68 -13.10
CA PHE A 101 -12.94 -1.78 -13.31
C PHE A 101 -13.64 -3.02 -13.86
N PHE A 102 -14.78 -3.40 -13.28
CA PHE A 102 -15.60 -4.51 -13.77
C PHE A 102 -16.06 -4.30 -15.21
N PHE A 103 -16.56 -3.10 -15.53
CA PHE A 103 -16.96 -2.73 -16.89
C PHE A 103 -15.79 -2.83 -17.88
N PHE A 104 -14.62 -2.30 -17.51
CA PHE A 104 -13.41 -2.40 -18.33
C PHE A 104 -13.00 -3.86 -18.56
N PHE A 105 -12.99 -4.69 -17.51
CA PHE A 105 -12.67 -6.11 -17.61
C PHE A 105 -13.68 -6.85 -18.51
N PHE A 106 -14.98 -6.57 -18.36
CA PHE A 106 -16.02 -7.12 -19.22
C PHE A 106 -15.80 -6.74 -20.69
N PHE A 107 -15.53 -5.46 -20.96
CA PHE A 107 -15.24 -4.99 -22.31
C PHE A 107 -13.99 -5.64 -22.90
N PHE A 108 -12.92 -5.79 -22.10
CA PHE A 108 -11.69 -6.46 -22.53
C PHE A 108 -11.94 -7.94 -22.87
N PHE A 109 -12.68 -8.66 -22.02
CA PHE A 109 -13.06 -10.05 -22.29
C PHE A 109 -13.91 -10.17 -23.56
N PHE A 110 -14.91 -9.29 -23.71
CA PHE A 110 -15.73 -9.19 -24.91
C PHE A 110 -14.84 -8.98 -26.14
N PHE A 111 -13.94 -7.99 -26.11
CA PHE A 111 -13.00 -7.73 -27.20
C PHE A 111 -12.16 -8.96 -27.57
N LEU A 112 -11.59 -9.66 -26.57
CA LEU A 112 -10.84 -10.89 -26.81
C LEU A 112 -11.71 -11.98 -27.44
N PHE A 113 -12.94 -12.14 -26.96
CA PHE A 113 -13.88 -13.10 -27.54
C PHE A 113 -14.12 -12.81 -29.03
N PHE A 114 -14.42 -11.57 -29.41
CA PHE A 114 -14.59 -11.20 -30.83
C PHE A 114 -13.31 -11.33 -31.64
N PHE A 115 -12.16 -11.01 -31.05
CA PHE A 115 -10.86 -11.18 -31.71
C PHE A 115 -10.58 -12.65 -32.05
N PHE A 116 -10.76 -13.56 -31.08
CA PHE A 116 -10.57 -15.00 -31.32
C PHE A 116 -11.63 -15.58 -32.25
N PHE A 117 -12.87 -15.14 -32.12
CA PHE A 117 -13.95 -15.48 -33.05
C PHE A 117 -13.56 -15.10 -34.48
N PHE A 118 -13.13 -13.84 -34.71
CA PHE A 118 -12.67 -13.39 -36.02
C PHE A 118 -11.49 -14.22 -36.55
N LEU A 119 -10.47 -14.48 -35.73
CA LEU A 119 -9.32 -15.30 -36.10
C LEU A 119 -9.75 -16.72 -36.53
N PHE A 120 -10.69 -17.32 -35.80
CA PHE A 120 -11.24 -18.63 -36.13
C PHE A 120 -11.91 -18.64 -37.51
N PHE A 121 -12.80 -17.68 -37.81
CA PHE A 121 -13.41 -17.58 -39.14
C PHE A 121 -12.37 -17.31 -40.22
N PHE A 122 -11.45 -16.38 -39.97
CA PHE A 122 -10.37 -16.07 -40.92
C PHE A 122 -9.56 -17.33 -41.28
N PHE A 123 -9.13 -18.11 -40.28
CA PHE A 123 -8.41 -19.35 -40.52
C PHE A 123 -9.27 -20.39 -41.25
N PHE A 124 -10.55 -20.53 -40.89
CA PHE A 124 -11.47 -21.44 -41.56
C PHE A 124 -11.65 -21.08 -43.05
N PHE A 125 -11.89 -19.80 -43.37
CA PHE A 125 -11.98 -19.33 -44.76
C PHE A 125 -10.66 -19.52 -45.53
N PHE A 126 -9.52 -19.28 -44.90
CA PHE A 126 -8.20 -19.49 -45.49
C PHE A 126 -7.91 -20.98 -45.77
N LEU A 127 -8.26 -21.87 -44.83
CA LEU A 127 -8.12 -23.31 -45.00
C LEU A 127 -9.07 -23.83 -46.10
N GLN A 128 -10.31 -23.33 -46.14
CA GLN A 128 -11.29 -23.63 -47.19
C GLN A 128 -10.77 -23.23 -48.58
N THR A 129 -10.23 -22.01 -48.73
CA THR A 129 -9.64 -21.55 -50.00
C THR A 129 -8.39 -22.34 -50.39
N CYS A 130 -7.56 -22.73 -49.41
CA CYS A 130 -6.39 -23.56 -49.65
C CYS A 130 -6.77 -24.98 -50.12
N LEU A 131 -7.77 -25.61 -49.50
CA LEU A 131 -8.30 -26.91 -49.92
C LEU A 131 -8.98 -26.86 -51.30
N LEU A 132 -9.70 -25.78 -51.62
CA LEU A 132 -10.27 -25.59 -52.96
C LEU A 132 -9.19 -25.40 -54.02
N SER A 133 -8.10 -24.73 -53.68
CA SER A 133 -6.93 -24.53 -54.56
C SER A 133 -6.09 -25.81 -54.73
N CYS A 134 -6.17 -26.75 -53.79
CA CYS A 134 -5.58 -28.09 -53.91
C CYS A 134 -6.39 -28.99 -54.87
N SER A 135 -7.71 -28.83 -54.91
CA SER A 135 -8.61 -29.60 -55.78
C SER A 135 -8.48 -29.26 -57.28
N THR A 136 -8.01 -28.05 -57.62
CA THR A 136 -7.69 -27.68 -59.02
C THR A 136 -6.35 -28.22 -59.51
N CYS A 137 -5.54 -28.82 -58.62
CA CYS A 137 -4.25 -29.44 -58.98
C CYS A 137 -4.31 -30.97 -59.13
N GLN A 138 -5.51 -31.57 -59.24
CA GLN A 138 -5.67 -33.02 -59.44
C GLN A 138 -5.94 -33.48 -60.88
N VAL A 139 -5.81 -32.62 -61.90
CA VAL A 139 -6.06 -33.06 -63.30
C VAL A 139 -4.77 -33.42 -64.07
N LEU A 140 -3.56 -33.22 -63.54
CA LEU A 140 -2.32 -33.47 -64.32
C LEU A 140 -1.28 -34.44 -63.75
N VAL A 141 -1.60 -35.30 -62.77
CA VAL A 141 -0.64 -36.34 -62.33
C VAL A 141 -1.33 -37.69 -62.08
N TYR A 142 -1.92 -38.28 -63.12
CA TYR A 142 -2.10 -39.73 -63.20
C TYR A 142 -1.52 -40.23 -64.51
N LYS A 143 -0.18 -40.32 -64.57
CA LYS A 143 0.56 -41.27 -65.42
C LYS A 143 2.06 -41.12 -65.17
N ALA A 144 2.60 -41.93 -64.28
CA ALA A 144 4.00 -42.35 -64.34
C ALA A 144 4.11 -43.78 -63.76
N PRO A 145 4.81 -44.71 -64.42
CA PRO A 145 4.91 -46.09 -63.98
C PRO A 145 5.98 -46.27 -62.90
N ALA A 146 5.75 -47.25 -62.05
CA ALA A 146 6.64 -47.63 -60.96
C ALA A 146 7.98 -48.18 -61.49
N ALA A 147 9.09 -47.68 -60.95
CA ALA A 147 10.42 -48.26 -61.09
C ALA A 147 10.99 -48.62 -59.70
N PRO A 148 11.72 -49.75 -59.54
CA PRO A 148 12.15 -50.24 -58.24
C PRO A 148 13.62 -49.94 -58.00
N HIS A 149 13.96 -49.18 -56.96
CA HIS A 149 15.34 -49.15 -56.46
C HIS A 149 15.38 -49.16 -54.92
N ARG A 150 15.39 -50.38 -54.38
CA ARG A 150 16.07 -50.71 -53.11
C ARG A 150 17.55 -50.36 -53.28
N LYS A 151 17.99 -49.24 -52.69
CA LYS A 151 19.36 -48.99 -52.16
C LYS A 151 19.59 -47.53 -51.69
N ALA A 152 18.55 -46.79 -51.33
CA ALA A 152 18.69 -45.49 -50.64
C ALA A 152 18.29 -45.53 -49.14
N ALA A 153 17.67 -46.63 -48.68
CA ALA A 153 17.13 -46.71 -47.31
C ALA A 153 18.19 -47.00 -46.22
N LEU A 154 19.38 -47.50 -46.59
CA LEU A 154 20.40 -47.88 -45.61
C LEU A 154 21.31 -46.70 -45.19
N ALA A 155 21.40 -45.66 -46.02
CA ALA A 155 22.15 -44.43 -45.68
C ALA A 155 21.31 -43.41 -44.88
N ALA A 156 19.98 -43.58 -44.84
CA ALA A 156 19.05 -42.71 -44.09
C ALA A 156 18.79 -43.17 -42.64
N GLN A 157 19.34 -44.32 -42.24
CA GLN A 157 19.15 -44.91 -40.90
C GLN A 157 20.27 -44.58 -39.90
N LEU A 158 21.31 -43.87 -40.33
CA LEU A 158 22.34 -43.33 -39.44
C LEU A 158 21.87 -41.96 -38.93
N HIS A 159 21.30 -41.96 -37.72
CA HIS A 159 20.91 -40.81 -36.90
C HIS A 159 19.68 -40.00 -37.35
N GLN A 160 18.49 -40.57 -37.21
CA GLN A 160 17.28 -39.77 -36.99
C GLN A 160 16.77 -39.99 -35.55
N GLU A 161 17.51 -39.48 -34.57
CA GLU A 161 16.86 -39.09 -33.31
C GLU A 161 15.79 -38.03 -33.66
N PRO A 162 14.54 -38.13 -33.18
CA PRO A 162 13.53 -37.13 -33.47
C PRO A 162 14.05 -35.76 -33.05
N TRP A 163 14.23 -34.84 -34.02
CA TRP A 163 14.82 -33.52 -33.78
C TRP A 163 14.12 -32.78 -32.62
N GLN A 164 12.82 -32.99 -32.45
CA GLN A 164 11.99 -32.48 -31.36
C GLN A 164 12.40 -33.01 -29.97
N GLU A 165 12.74 -34.30 -29.88
CA GLU A 165 13.17 -34.93 -28.62
C GLU A 165 14.55 -34.41 -28.19
N GLY A 166 15.47 -34.25 -29.14
CA GLY A 166 16.77 -33.61 -28.91
C GLY A 166 16.63 -32.15 -28.45
N THR A 167 15.73 -31.38 -29.05
CA THR A 167 15.42 -30.00 -28.67
C THR A 167 14.87 -29.91 -27.24
N ALA A 168 13.90 -30.76 -26.87
CA ALA A 168 13.32 -30.78 -25.53
C ALA A 168 14.35 -31.17 -24.45
N LYS A 169 15.16 -32.21 -24.73
CA LYS A 169 16.25 -32.62 -23.84
C LYS A 169 17.31 -31.52 -23.69
N GLY A 170 17.70 -30.87 -24.80
CA GLY A 170 18.65 -29.77 -24.79
C GLY A 170 18.15 -28.55 -24.01
N ALA A 171 16.88 -28.18 -24.17
CA ALA A 171 16.27 -27.11 -23.37
C ALA A 171 16.26 -27.44 -21.87
N LYS A 172 15.98 -28.70 -21.51
CA LYS A 172 16.05 -29.17 -20.11
C LYS A 172 17.47 -29.10 -19.54
N ASP A 173 18.49 -29.42 -20.33
CA ASP A 173 19.89 -29.31 -19.89
C ASP A 173 20.33 -27.85 -19.73
N MET A 174 19.87 -26.94 -20.61
CA MET A 174 20.05 -25.49 -20.45
C MET A 174 19.40 -24.98 -19.14
N TRP A 175 18.18 -25.43 -18.84
CA TRP A 175 17.48 -25.08 -17.59
C TRP A 175 18.21 -25.63 -16.37
N ARG A 176 18.69 -26.89 -16.42
CA ARG A 176 19.48 -27.48 -15.34
C ARG A 176 20.75 -26.67 -15.07
N ALA A 177 21.48 -26.28 -16.12
CA ALA A 177 22.67 -25.45 -15.95
C ALA A 177 22.38 -24.09 -15.31
N TYR A 178 21.26 -23.46 -15.66
CA TYR A 178 20.82 -22.24 -15.00
C TYR A 178 20.43 -22.45 -13.54
N SER A 179 19.70 -23.53 -13.23
CA SER A 179 19.31 -23.90 -11.87
C SER A 179 20.54 -24.16 -10.99
N ASP A 180 21.49 -24.96 -11.48
CA ASP A 180 22.72 -25.29 -10.76
C ASP A 180 23.60 -24.05 -10.55
N MET A 181 23.66 -23.13 -11.52
CA MET A 181 24.36 -21.85 -11.36
C MET A 181 23.77 -21.03 -10.20
N ARG A 182 22.44 -21.00 -10.09
CA ARG A 182 21.74 -20.29 -9.00
C ARG A 182 21.90 -20.99 -7.66
N GLU A 183 21.88 -22.32 -7.64
CA GLU A 183 22.07 -23.11 -6.43
C GLU A 183 23.51 -23.01 -5.92
N ALA A 184 24.50 -23.13 -6.81
CA ALA A 184 25.91 -23.06 -6.48
C ALA A 184 26.30 -21.69 -5.92
N ASN A 185 25.66 -20.62 -6.43
CA ASN A 185 25.92 -19.22 -6.06
C ASN A 185 27.42 -18.92 -5.90
N TYR A 186 28.21 -19.41 -6.86
CA TYR A 186 29.66 -19.43 -6.77
C TYR A 186 30.28 -18.31 -7.61
N LYS A 187 31.30 -17.65 -7.07
CA LYS A 187 31.91 -16.51 -7.75
C LYS A 187 32.66 -16.96 -9.01
N ASN A 188 32.48 -16.24 -10.11
CA ASN A 188 33.11 -16.49 -11.42
C ASN A 188 32.81 -17.87 -12.03
N SER A 189 31.64 -18.47 -11.72
CA SER A 189 31.20 -19.74 -12.33
C SER A 189 30.23 -19.56 -13.50
N ASP A 190 29.85 -18.32 -13.82
CA ASP A 190 28.94 -17.94 -14.92
C ASP A 190 29.33 -18.61 -16.24
N LYS A 191 30.57 -18.44 -16.68
CA LYS A 191 31.09 -19.00 -17.94
C LYS A 191 31.14 -20.53 -17.93
N TYR A 192 31.40 -21.14 -16.76
CA TYR A 192 31.35 -22.59 -16.60
C TYR A 192 29.94 -23.12 -16.85
N PHE A 193 28.92 -22.58 -16.20
CA PHE A 193 27.55 -23.04 -16.38
C PHE A 193 27.00 -22.75 -17.78
N HIS A 194 27.44 -21.66 -18.42
CA HIS A 194 27.16 -21.36 -19.83
C HIS A 194 27.75 -22.41 -20.77
N ALA A 195 29.04 -22.71 -20.62
CA ALA A 195 29.68 -23.76 -21.40
C ALA A 195 29.07 -25.15 -21.13
N ARG A 196 28.81 -25.49 -19.87
CA ARG A 196 28.27 -26.80 -19.47
C ARG A 196 26.85 -27.02 -20.01
N GLY A 197 25.95 -26.05 -19.86
CA GLY A 197 24.59 -26.15 -20.39
C GLY A 197 24.58 -26.32 -21.91
N ASN A 198 25.42 -25.57 -22.62
CA ASN A 198 25.56 -25.68 -24.07
C ASN A 198 26.21 -27.01 -24.51
N TYR A 199 27.18 -27.51 -23.75
CA TYR A 199 27.83 -28.81 -23.97
C TYR A 199 26.86 -29.97 -23.80
N ASP A 200 26.14 -30.00 -22.68
CA ASP A 200 25.15 -31.04 -22.39
C ASP A 200 24.01 -31.06 -23.41
N ALA A 201 23.53 -29.87 -23.79
CA ALA A 201 22.49 -29.73 -24.80
C ALA A 201 22.97 -30.16 -26.20
N ALA A 202 24.20 -29.78 -26.61
CA ALA A 202 24.74 -30.18 -27.90
C ALA A 202 24.97 -31.70 -28.02
N ARG A 203 25.26 -32.38 -26.89
CA ARG A 203 25.36 -33.84 -26.83
C ARG A 203 24.03 -34.57 -27.05
N ARG A 204 22.89 -33.87 -27.01
CA ARG A 204 21.57 -34.43 -27.39
C ARG A 204 21.34 -34.46 -28.90
N GLY A 205 22.33 -34.04 -29.70
CA GLY A 205 22.26 -34.01 -31.16
C GLY A 205 21.85 -32.64 -31.71
N PRO A 206 21.56 -32.56 -33.02
CA PRO A 206 21.34 -31.29 -33.72
C PRO A 206 20.20 -30.43 -33.13
N GLY A 207 19.12 -31.05 -32.66
CA GLY A 207 18.01 -30.34 -32.01
C GLY A 207 18.42 -29.71 -30.68
N GLY A 208 19.23 -30.41 -29.87
CA GLY A 208 19.73 -29.87 -28.60
C GLY A 208 20.74 -28.75 -28.79
N ALA A 209 21.63 -28.86 -29.79
CA ALA A 209 22.55 -27.78 -30.17
C ALA A 209 21.78 -26.52 -30.65
N TRP A 210 20.69 -26.72 -31.41
CA TRP A 210 19.80 -25.64 -31.84
C TRP A 210 19.08 -24.99 -30.65
N ALA A 211 18.51 -25.79 -29.73
CA ALA A 211 17.86 -25.29 -28.52
C ALA A 211 18.81 -24.45 -27.67
N ALA A 212 20.04 -24.93 -27.47
CA ALA A 212 21.08 -24.20 -26.76
C ALA A 212 21.39 -22.84 -27.41
N LYS A 213 21.38 -22.77 -28.75
CA LYS A 213 21.60 -21.52 -29.51
C LYS A 213 20.49 -20.53 -29.26
N VAL A 214 19.24 -20.93 -29.52
CA VAL A 214 18.08 -20.05 -29.35
C VAL A 214 17.98 -19.52 -27.92
N ILE A 215 18.15 -20.39 -26.92
CA ILE A 215 18.07 -20.00 -25.51
C ILE A 215 19.21 -19.06 -25.11
N SER A 216 20.44 -19.32 -25.60
CA SER A 216 21.58 -18.44 -25.34
C SER A 216 21.38 -17.05 -25.94
N ASP A 217 20.94 -16.98 -27.19
CA ASP A 217 20.69 -15.72 -27.92
C ASP A 217 19.53 -14.94 -27.27
N ALA A 218 18.48 -15.63 -26.83
CA ALA A 218 17.36 -15.01 -26.12
C ALA A 218 17.79 -14.40 -24.78
N ARG A 219 18.60 -15.12 -23.99
CA ARG A 219 19.12 -14.62 -22.71
C ARG A 219 19.97 -13.37 -22.90
N GLU A 220 20.81 -13.34 -23.92
CA GLU A 220 21.65 -12.20 -24.25
C GLU A 220 20.82 -10.95 -24.60
N ASN A 221 19.77 -11.12 -25.41
CA ASN A 221 18.87 -10.01 -25.76
C ASN A 221 18.18 -9.43 -24.52
N VAL A 222 17.70 -10.28 -23.60
CA VAL A 222 17.09 -9.84 -22.34
C VAL A 222 18.11 -9.09 -21.48
N GLN A 223 19.35 -9.57 -21.42
CA GLN A 223 20.41 -8.93 -20.65
C GLN A 223 20.78 -7.56 -21.24
N ARG A 224 20.91 -7.44 -22.56
CA ARG A 224 21.16 -6.15 -23.25
C ARG A 224 20.06 -5.12 -22.98
N VAL A 225 18.79 -5.53 -23.05
CA VAL A 225 17.66 -4.64 -22.75
C VAL A 225 17.70 -4.20 -21.28
N THR A 226 17.96 -5.14 -20.37
CA THR A 226 18.04 -4.84 -18.93
C THR A 226 19.20 -3.88 -18.61
N ASP A 227 20.36 -4.10 -19.20
CA ASP A 227 21.55 -3.25 -19.00
C ASP A 227 21.34 -1.85 -19.56
N LEU A 228 20.67 -1.72 -20.71
CA LEU A 228 20.28 -0.42 -21.28
C LEU A 228 19.40 0.38 -20.32
N PHE A 229 18.39 -0.25 -19.70
CA PHE A 229 17.52 0.42 -18.74
C PHE A 229 18.22 0.80 -17.43
N LYS A 230 19.23 0.03 -17.00
CA LYS A 230 19.91 0.25 -15.71
C LYS A 230 21.12 1.19 -15.80
N HIS A 231 21.91 1.09 -16.86
CA HIS A 231 23.23 1.73 -16.95
C HIS A 231 23.39 2.62 -18.19
N GLY A 232 22.33 2.81 -18.99
CA GLY A 232 22.40 3.55 -20.25
C GLY A 232 23.34 2.93 -21.29
N ASP A 233 23.68 3.67 -22.34
CA ASP A 233 24.62 3.23 -23.38
C ASP A 233 26.10 3.41 -22.95
N SER A 234 26.46 2.80 -21.82
CA SER A 234 27.80 2.91 -21.24
C SER A 234 28.81 1.94 -21.87
N GLY A 235 28.40 1.12 -22.86
CA GLY A 235 29.24 0.08 -23.47
C GLY A 235 29.65 -1.06 -22.52
N HIS A 236 29.21 -1.01 -21.26
CA HIS A 236 29.65 -1.87 -20.16
C HIS A 236 29.28 -3.34 -20.39
N GLY A 237 28.10 -3.62 -20.97
CA GLY A 237 27.61 -4.97 -21.21
C GLY A 237 28.17 -5.68 -22.45
N VAL A 238 28.85 -4.96 -23.37
CA VAL A 238 29.28 -5.54 -24.65
C VAL A 238 30.45 -6.52 -24.48
N LYS A 239 31.39 -6.23 -23.56
CA LYS A 239 32.53 -7.11 -23.29
C LYS A 239 32.10 -8.39 -22.55
N ASP A 240 31.20 -8.27 -21.58
CA ASP A 240 30.66 -9.42 -20.85
C ASP A 240 29.78 -10.30 -21.74
N SER A 241 28.94 -9.69 -22.59
CA SER A 241 28.14 -10.39 -23.61
C SER A 241 29.00 -11.20 -24.59
N ARG A 242 30.15 -10.67 -25.04
CA ARG A 242 31.08 -11.41 -25.91
C ARG A 242 31.75 -12.58 -25.21
N ALA A 243 32.12 -12.43 -23.94
CA ALA A 243 32.72 -13.50 -23.15
C ALA A 243 31.72 -14.64 -22.91
N ASP A 244 30.46 -14.31 -22.66
CA ASP A 244 29.38 -15.28 -22.51
C ASP A 244 29.08 -16.02 -23.82
N GLN A 245 29.04 -15.31 -24.95
CA GLN A 245 28.91 -15.94 -26.26
C GLN A 245 30.06 -16.90 -26.56
N ALA A 246 31.29 -16.54 -26.20
CA ALA A 246 32.46 -17.40 -26.38
C ALA A 246 32.35 -18.69 -25.53
N ALA A 247 31.91 -18.58 -24.27
CA ALA A 247 31.66 -19.74 -23.40
C ALA A 247 30.53 -20.63 -23.93
N ASN A 248 29.43 -20.03 -24.41
CA ASN A 248 28.31 -20.75 -25.04
C ASN A 248 28.78 -21.52 -26.28
N ALA A 249 29.54 -20.87 -27.17
CA ALA A 249 30.07 -21.48 -28.38
C ALA A 249 31.10 -22.58 -28.07
N TRP A 250 31.95 -22.37 -27.06
CA TRP A 250 32.92 -23.37 -26.60
C TRP A 250 32.22 -24.67 -26.20
N GLY A 251 31.26 -24.59 -25.28
CA GLY A 251 30.49 -25.76 -24.85
C GLY A 251 29.73 -26.42 -25.99
N ARG A 252 29.01 -25.63 -26.80
CA ARG A 252 28.22 -26.13 -27.94
C ARG A 252 29.05 -26.80 -29.02
N SER A 253 30.34 -26.44 -29.15
CA SER A 253 31.28 -27.10 -30.05
C SER A 253 31.78 -28.46 -29.55
N GLY A 254 31.38 -28.88 -28.35
CA GLY A 254 31.81 -30.14 -27.74
C GLY A 254 33.14 -30.06 -27.01
N LYS A 255 33.66 -28.85 -26.73
CA LYS A 255 34.88 -28.67 -25.92
C LYS A 255 34.55 -28.72 -24.44
N ASP A 256 35.52 -29.17 -23.64
CA ASP A 256 35.36 -29.38 -22.20
C ASP A 256 34.94 -28.09 -21.46
N PRO A 257 33.78 -28.06 -20.80
CA PRO A 257 33.33 -26.93 -19.98
C PRO A 257 34.26 -26.62 -18.80
N ASN A 258 35.02 -27.60 -18.32
CA ASN A 258 35.93 -27.40 -17.18
C ASN A 258 37.06 -26.40 -17.47
N HIS A 259 37.28 -26.04 -18.73
CA HIS A 259 38.11 -24.91 -19.11
C HIS A 259 37.75 -23.62 -18.36
N PHE A 260 36.46 -23.42 -18.03
CA PHE A 260 35.96 -22.27 -17.29
C PHE A 260 35.68 -22.55 -15.81
N ARG A 261 35.98 -23.76 -15.31
CA ARG A 261 35.63 -24.16 -13.93
C ARG A 261 36.48 -23.36 -12.92
N PRO A 262 35.87 -22.60 -12.00
CA PRO A 262 36.63 -21.92 -10.96
C PRO A 262 37.12 -22.92 -9.91
N ARG A 263 38.30 -22.65 -9.33
CA ARG A 263 38.85 -23.49 -8.26
C ARG A 263 37.89 -23.51 -7.05
N GLY A 264 37.62 -24.71 -6.54
CA GLY A 264 36.75 -24.93 -5.39
C GLY A 264 35.26 -25.05 -5.70
N LEU A 265 34.83 -24.99 -6.97
CA LEU A 265 33.45 -25.30 -7.33
C LEU A 265 33.14 -26.78 -6.98
N PRO A 266 32.12 -27.08 -6.16
CA PRO A 266 31.81 -28.45 -5.72
C PRO A 266 31.67 -29.43 -6.88
N ASP A 267 32.26 -30.61 -6.75
CA ASP A 267 32.33 -31.62 -7.83
C ASP A 267 30.98 -32.17 -8.30
N LYS A 268 29.90 -31.90 -7.55
CA LYS A 268 28.53 -32.24 -7.98
C LYS A 268 28.04 -31.41 -9.18
N TYR A 269 28.69 -30.28 -9.44
CA TYR A 269 28.41 -29.38 -10.57
C TYR A 269 29.40 -29.56 -11.70
#